data_AF-A0A7C4W6M5-F1
#
_entry.id   AF-A0A7C4W6M5-F1
#
_cell.length_a   1.000
_cell.length_b   1.000
_cell.length_c   1.000
_cell.angle_alpha   90.00
_cell.angle_beta   90.00
_cell.angle_gamma   90.00
#
_symmetry.space_group_name_H-M   'P 1'
#
loop_
_entity.id
_entity.type
_entity.pdbx_description
1 polymer ?
#
loop_
_entity_poly.entity_id
_entity_poly.type
_entity_poly.pdbx_seq_one_letter_code
_entity_poly.pdbx_strand_id
1 'polypeptide(L)'
;MKGIYSKSIEEEISTTFDNLSKCEGEELTKRCGVVFLKGSGKKSYRRFIVNVLNKTYSVELESREVIDLISGKPAPKELALVILRYLTHSTGGRASENWIPYEKIPDSRKYLDLF
;
A
#
# COMPACT_ATOMS: atom_id res chain seq x y z
N MET A 1 -17.92 -10.57 -26.65
CA MET A 1 -17.23 -9.56 -25.82
C MET A 1 -17.30 -10.04 -24.38
N LYS A 2 -16.16 -10.41 -23.77
CA LYS A 2 -16.13 -10.87 -22.36
C LYS A 2 -16.47 -9.68 -21.48
N GLY A 3 -17.59 -9.74 -20.75
CA GLY A 3 -17.90 -8.81 -19.67
C GLY A 3 -16.77 -8.87 -18.64
N ILE A 4 -16.04 -7.78 -18.53
CA ILE A 4 -14.93 -7.62 -17.59
C ILE A 4 -15.58 -7.48 -16.22
N TYR A 5 -15.72 -8.60 -15.50
CA TYR A 5 -16.05 -8.55 -14.07
C TYR A 5 -14.91 -7.80 -13.38
N SER A 6 -15.11 -6.52 -13.10
CA SER A 6 -14.23 -5.77 -12.20
C SER A 6 -14.34 -6.44 -10.83
N LYS A 7 -13.23 -6.93 -10.29
CA LYS A 7 -13.21 -7.49 -8.92
C LYS A 7 -13.73 -6.45 -7.93
N SER A 8 -14.42 -6.90 -6.90
CA SER A 8 -14.82 -6.01 -5.81
C SER A 8 -13.57 -5.50 -5.07
N ILE A 9 -13.66 -4.32 -4.46
CA ILE A 9 -12.56 -3.76 -3.67
C ILE A 9 -12.15 -4.73 -2.55
N GLU A 10 -13.11 -5.44 -1.96
CA GLU A 10 -12.88 -6.45 -0.93
C GLU A 10 -12.07 -7.64 -1.45
N GLU A 11 -12.40 -8.14 -2.64
CA GLU A 11 -11.64 -9.21 -3.30
C GLU A 11 -10.21 -8.77 -3.61
N GLU A 12 -10.04 -7.52 -4.03
CA GLU A 12 -8.72 -6.96 -4.30
C GLU A 12 -7.90 -6.78 -3.02
N ILE A 13 -8.50 -6.27 -1.94
CA ILE A 13 -7.85 -6.16 -0.62
C ILE A 13 -7.41 -7.55 -0.14
N SER A 14 -8.30 -8.54 -0.19
CA SER A 14 -7.97 -9.92 0.18
C SER A 14 -6.79 -10.45 -0.65
N THR A 15 -6.88 -10.35 -1.99
CA THR A 15 -5.81 -10.79 -2.89
C THR A 15 -4.48 -10.10 -2.56
N THR A 16 -4.52 -8.80 -2.24
CA THR A 16 -3.31 -8.02 -1.95
C THR A 16 -2.70 -8.43 -0.61
N PHE A 17 -3.50 -8.74 0.41
CA PHE A 17 -2.98 -9.32 1.65
C PHE A 17 -2.35 -10.69 1.43
N ASP A 18 -2.95 -11.55 0.58
CA ASP A 18 -2.35 -12.86 0.24
C ASP A 18 -0.98 -12.69 -0.40
N ASN A 19 -0.83 -11.72 -1.30
CA ASN A 19 0.45 -11.40 -1.93
C ASN A 19 1.45 -10.82 -0.92
N LEU A 20 1.00 -9.87 -0.09
CA LEU A 20 1.83 -9.22 0.92
C LEU A 20 2.38 -10.21 1.95
N SER A 21 1.60 -11.23 2.31
CA SER A 21 1.99 -12.26 3.29
C SER A 21 3.22 -13.08 2.87
N LYS A 22 3.47 -13.15 1.55
CA LYS A 22 4.57 -13.87 0.91
C LYS A 22 5.83 -13.03 0.75
N CYS A 23 5.74 -11.72 0.95
CA CYS A 23 6.88 -10.82 0.85
C CYS A 23 7.74 -10.84 2.13
N GLU A 24 9.04 -10.64 1.98
CA GLU A 24 9.95 -10.49 3.11
C GLU A 24 9.89 -9.08 3.69
N GLY A 25 9.81 -8.97 5.02
CA GLY A 25 9.65 -7.68 5.68
C GLY A 25 10.85 -6.74 5.50
N GLU A 26 12.07 -7.28 5.42
CA GLU A 26 13.29 -6.50 5.17
C GLU A 26 13.33 -5.93 3.75
N GLU A 27 12.89 -6.71 2.75
CA GLU A 27 12.80 -6.26 1.37
C GLU A 27 11.85 -5.06 1.28
N LEU A 28 10.64 -5.20 1.86
CA LEU A 28 9.64 -4.14 1.86
C LEU A 28 10.08 -2.88 2.61
N THR A 29 10.81 -3.03 3.72
CA THR A 29 11.37 -1.89 4.45
C THR A 29 12.30 -1.08 3.57
N LYS A 30 13.23 -1.74 2.84
CA LYS A 30 14.15 -1.08 1.91
C LYS A 30 13.43 -0.46 0.72
N ARG A 31 12.45 -1.17 0.17
CA ARG A 31 11.74 -0.83 -1.08
C ARG A 31 10.73 0.31 -0.91
N CYS A 32 10.02 0.31 0.21
CA CYS A 32 8.89 1.19 0.49
C CYS A 32 9.19 2.22 1.58
N GLY A 33 10.37 2.22 2.20
CA GLY A 33 10.69 3.12 3.31
C GLY A 33 9.75 2.97 4.51
N VAL A 34 9.25 1.75 4.75
CA VAL A 34 8.31 1.43 5.84
C VAL A 34 9.04 0.77 7.00
N VAL A 35 8.43 0.79 8.18
CA VAL A 35 8.98 0.07 9.35
C VAL A 35 8.30 -1.29 9.44
N PHE A 36 9.08 -2.37 9.33
CA PHE A 36 8.59 -3.72 9.62
C PHE A 36 8.80 -4.08 11.08
N LEU A 37 7.73 -4.51 11.75
CA LEU A 37 7.77 -4.99 13.12
C LEU A 37 7.35 -6.45 13.16
N LYS A 38 8.20 -7.28 13.74
CA LYS A 38 7.94 -8.69 14.00
C LYS A 38 7.77 -8.89 15.51
N GLY A 39 6.65 -9.49 15.91
CA GLY A 39 6.40 -9.86 17.30
C GLY A 39 7.40 -10.92 17.78
N SER A 40 7.82 -10.80 19.04
CA SER A 40 8.64 -11.81 19.73
C SER A 40 7.73 -12.75 20.54
N GLY A 41 7.71 -14.05 20.22
CA GLY A 41 6.99 -15.07 21.00
C GLY A 41 6.31 -16.17 20.17
N LYS A 42 5.40 -16.94 20.80
CA LYS A 42 4.62 -18.04 20.16
C LYS A 42 3.68 -17.57 19.04
N LYS A 43 3.30 -16.29 19.01
CA LYS A 43 2.52 -15.69 17.92
C LYS A 43 3.45 -14.81 17.08
N SER A 44 3.73 -15.27 15.86
CA SER A 44 4.42 -14.47 14.85
C SER A 44 3.47 -13.40 14.33
N TYR A 45 3.36 -12.28 15.05
CA TYR A 45 2.65 -11.11 14.56
C TYR A 45 3.56 -10.30 13.65
N ARG A 46 3.11 -9.91 12.47
CA ARG A 46 3.89 -9.17 11.50
C ARG A 46 3.10 -7.96 11.05
N ARG A 47 3.72 -6.80 11.15
CA ARG A 47 3.08 -5.55 10.75
C ARG A 47 4.02 -4.56 10.10
N PHE A 48 3.44 -3.72 9.25
CA PHE A 48 4.13 -2.62 8.59
C PHE A 48 3.57 -1.29 9.04
N ILE A 49 4.44 -0.38 9.48
CA ILE A 49 4.06 1.00 9.75
C ILE A 49 4.32 1.82 8.50
N VAL A 50 3.27 2.43 7.98
CA VAL A 50 3.26 3.19 6.72
C VAL A 50 2.78 4.60 6.99
N ASN A 51 3.56 5.59 6.57
CA ASN A 51 3.13 6.99 6.59
C ASN A 51 2.47 7.32 5.25
N VAL A 52 1.25 7.86 5.31
CA VAL A 52 0.52 8.35 4.14
C VAL A 52 0.10 9.79 4.42
N LEU A 53 0.69 10.73 3.68
CA LEU A 53 0.54 12.16 3.90
C LEU A 53 0.87 12.54 5.36
N ASN A 54 -0.12 13.00 6.12
CA ASN A 54 0.01 13.44 7.52
C ASN A 54 -0.45 12.37 8.54
N LYS A 55 -0.70 11.14 8.10
CA LYS A 55 -1.21 10.05 8.95
C LYS A 55 -0.29 8.84 8.92
N THR A 56 -0.31 8.12 10.03
CA THR A 56 0.44 6.87 10.18
C THR A 56 -0.53 5.72 10.31
N TYR A 57 -0.33 4.70 9.48
CA TYR A 57 -1.14 3.49 9.45
C TYR A 57 -0.31 2.27 9.82
N SER A 58 -0.96 1.30 10.46
CA SER A 58 -0.44 -0.04 10.69
C SER A 58 -1.15 -1.03 9.78
N VAL A 59 -0.38 -1.78 9.00
CA VAL A 59 -0.88 -2.89 8.19
C VAL A 59 -0.61 -4.18 8.96
N GLU A 60 -1.67 -4.74 9.54
CA GLU A 60 -1.62 -5.91 10.40
C GLU A 60 -1.88 -7.17 9.56
N LEU A 61 -0.86 -8.02 9.36
CA LEU A 61 -0.96 -9.15 8.42
C LEU A 61 -1.88 -10.26 8.92
N GLU A 62 -1.87 -10.53 10.22
CA GLU A 62 -2.65 -11.63 10.81
C GLU A 62 -4.15 -11.30 10.90
N SER A 63 -4.51 -10.05 11.19
CA SER A 63 -5.92 -9.62 11.17
C SER A 63 -6.40 -9.16 9.79
N ARG A 64 -5.48 -8.94 8.84
CA ARG A 64 -5.76 -8.42 7.49
C ARG A 64 -6.45 -7.07 7.53
N GLU A 65 -5.95 -6.18 8.38
CA GLU A 65 -6.50 -4.84 8.59
C GLU A 65 -5.45 -3.75 8.36
N VAL A 66 -5.93 -2.58 7.95
CA VAL A 66 -5.14 -1.35 7.90
C VAL A 66 -5.75 -0.38 8.89
N ILE A 67 -5.00 0.00 9.93
CA ILE A 67 -5.49 0.76 11.08
C ILE A 67 -4.77 2.10 11.14
N ASP A 68 -5.49 3.20 11.25
CA ASP A 68 -4.92 4.52 11.58
C ASP A 68 -4.41 4.47 13.02
N LEU A 69 -3.10 4.62 13.23
CA LEU A 69 -2.50 4.52 14.55
C LEU A 69 -2.87 5.68 15.48
N ILE A 70 -3.32 6.81 14.95
CA ILE A 70 -3.73 7.96 15.76
C ILE A 70 -5.16 7.75 16.25
N SER A 71 -6.07 7.35 15.37
CA SER A 71 -7.49 7.21 15.72
C SER A 71 -7.89 5.81 16.20
N GLY A 72 -7.04 4.80 15.98
CA GLY A 72 -7.31 3.39 16.26
C GLY A 72 -8.39 2.78 15.35
N LYS A 73 -8.85 3.49 14.32
CA LYS A 73 -9.93 3.06 13.43
C LYS A 73 -9.39 2.43 12.15
N PRO A 74 -10.13 1.49 11.54
CA PRO A 74 -9.79 1.00 10.20
C PRO A 74 -9.74 2.13 9.17
N ALA A 75 -8.80 2.05 8.25
CA ALA A 75 -8.74 2.92 7.09
C ALA A 75 -9.96 2.67 6.17
N PRO A 76 -10.46 3.69 5.45
CA PRO A 76 -11.39 3.49 4.34
C PRO A 76 -10.85 2.46 3.35
N LYS A 77 -11.72 1.65 2.74
CA LYS A 77 -11.32 0.48 1.93
C LYS A 77 -10.45 0.88 0.74
N GLU A 78 -10.77 1.99 0.08
CA GLU A 78 -10.02 2.54 -1.05
C GLU A 78 -8.60 2.91 -0.62
N LEU A 79 -8.46 3.54 0.56
CA LEU A 79 -7.17 3.92 1.10
C LEU A 79 -6.36 2.69 1.55
N ALA A 80 -7.02 1.72 2.18
CA ALA A 80 -6.39 0.45 2.55
C ALA A 80 -5.84 -0.25 1.30
N LEU A 81 -6.61 -0.30 0.22
CA LEU A 81 -6.17 -0.88 -1.05
C LEU A 81 -4.97 -0.13 -1.65
N VAL A 82 -4.94 1.21 -1.61
CA VAL A 82 -3.78 2.01 -2.04
C VAL A 82 -2.53 1.66 -1.23
N ILE A 83 -2.64 1.61 0.10
CA ILE A 83 -1.53 1.24 0.99
C ILE A 83 -1.02 -0.18 0.69
N LEU A 84 -1.93 -1.13 0.54
CA LEU A 84 -1.58 -2.52 0.26
C LEU A 84 -0.92 -2.68 -1.11
N ARG A 85 -1.42 -1.98 -2.14
CA ARG A 85 -0.82 -1.96 -3.48
C ARG A 85 0.56 -1.30 -3.46
N TYR A 86 0.73 -0.23 -2.71
CA TYR A 86 2.04 0.39 -2.51
C TYR A 86 3.04 -0.62 -1.93
N LEU A 87 2.65 -1.37 -0.90
CA LEU A 87 3.54 -2.38 -0.31
C LEU A 87 3.84 -3.53 -1.29
N THR A 88 2.83 -4.05 -1.98
CA THR A 88 2.98 -5.26 -2.82
C THR A 88 3.57 -5.00 -4.20
N HIS A 89 3.17 -3.92 -4.86
CA HIS A 89 3.47 -3.63 -6.27
C HIS A 89 4.42 -2.46 -6.46
N SER A 90 4.85 -1.75 -5.41
CA SER A 90 5.96 -0.83 -5.60
C SER A 90 7.18 -1.65 -5.98
N THR A 91 7.54 -1.63 -7.25
CA THR A 91 8.91 -1.87 -7.67
C THR A 91 9.66 -0.69 -7.09
N GLY A 92 10.20 -0.81 -5.88
CA GLY A 92 11.03 0.25 -5.29
C GLY A 92 12.28 0.39 -6.12
N GLY A 93 12.13 1.06 -7.25
CA GLY A 93 13.22 1.69 -7.93
C GLY A 93 13.58 2.93 -7.13
N ARG A 94 14.87 3.27 -7.19
CA ARG A 94 15.27 4.68 -7.20
C ARG A 94 14.29 5.45 -8.08
N ALA A 95 14.08 6.73 -7.79
CA ALA A 95 13.11 7.64 -8.37
C ALA A 95 13.12 7.83 -9.92
N SER A 96 13.50 6.83 -10.73
CA SER A 96 13.76 6.93 -12.16
C SER A 96 12.98 5.98 -13.06
N GLU A 97 12.20 4.99 -12.58
CA GLU A 97 11.72 3.96 -13.53
C GLU A 97 10.21 3.84 -13.80
N ASN A 98 9.30 4.50 -13.07
CA ASN A 98 7.88 4.51 -13.47
C ASN A 98 7.11 5.77 -13.06
N TRP A 99 7.81 6.91 -12.91
CA TRP A 99 7.09 8.18 -12.89
C TRP A 99 6.56 8.44 -14.31
N ILE A 100 5.25 8.44 -14.47
CA ILE A 100 4.62 9.02 -15.66
C ILE A 100 4.86 10.52 -15.53
N PRO A 101 5.67 11.15 -16.40
CA PRO A 101 5.85 12.59 -16.38
C PRO A 101 4.47 13.24 -16.41
N TYR A 102 4.28 14.30 -15.64
CA TYR A 102 2.97 14.92 -15.44
C TYR A 102 2.30 15.24 -16.79
N GLU A 103 3.11 15.64 -17.77
CA GLU A 103 2.77 15.98 -19.14
C GLU A 103 2.18 14.82 -19.95
N LYS A 104 2.37 13.57 -19.51
CA LYS A 104 1.83 12.36 -20.15
C LYS A 104 0.45 11.96 -19.61
N ILE A 105 -0.07 12.63 -18.58
CA ILE A 105 -1.43 12.42 -18.07
C ILE A 105 -2.42 13.22 -18.95
N PRO A 106 -3.52 12.61 -19.45
CA PRO A 106 -4.55 13.34 -20.19
C PRO A 106 -5.03 14.57 -19.42
N ASP A 107 -5.16 15.71 -20.11
CA ASP A 107 -5.56 17.01 -19.55
C ASP A 107 -4.65 17.61 -18.45
N SER A 108 -3.44 17.08 -18.24
CA SER A 108 -2.50 17.61 -17.22
C SER A 108 -2.03 19.04 -17.48
N ARG A 109 -1.95 19.48 -18.73
CA ARG A 109 -1.34 20.78 -19.11
C ARG A 109 -1.96 21.99 -18.39
N LYS A 110 -3.24 21.94 -18.04
CA LYS A 110 -3.96 23.04 -17.36
C LYS A 110 -3.54 23.27 -15.90
N TYR A 111 -2.68 22.40 -15.36
CA TYR A 111 -2.22 22.43 -13.98
C TYR A 111 -0.70 22.60 -13.87
N LEU A 112 0.01 22.79 -14.99
CA LEU A 112 1.46 22.98 -14.99
C LEU A 112 1.88 24.22 -14.21
N ASP A 113 1.08 25.28 -14.25
CA ASP A 113 1.35 26.54 -13.56
C ASP A 113 1.19 26.45 -12.02
N LEU A 114 0.79 25.29 -11.50
CA LEU A 114 0.63 25.04 -10.05
C LEU A 114 1.87 24.41 -9.40
N PHE A 115 2.91 24.12 -10.19
CA PHE A 115 4.17 23.48 -9.77
C PHE A 115 5.38 24.22 -10.33
#